data_AF-A0A8J4YNA3-F1
#
_entry.id   AF-A0A8J4YNA3-F1
#
_cell.length_a   1.000
_cell.length_b   1.000
_cell.length_c   1.000
_cell.angle_alpha   90.00
_cell.angle_beta   90.00
_cell.angle_gamma   90.00
#
_symmetry.space_group_name_H-M   'P 1'
#
loop_
_entity.id
_entity.type
_entity.pdbx_description
1 polymer ?
#
loop_
_entity_poly.entity_id
_entity_poly.type
_entity_poly.pdbx_seq_one_letter_code
_entity_poly.pdbx_strand_id
1 'polypeptide(L)'
;MSAILHMIPWCFAYDKTNYARYLPVYYRIMSNFETTHPDVFTYFMNIGFSVQLGSHNPFGRIPVDQMIEETVNKDTKTPEGVKKFSLKQGAVSRYYLTAEYRSGFLHHFREMTHSMKLDMHHAELQSPRIAKDEAAVAAVVNTLDNWINPFEKE
;
A
#
# COMPACT_ATOMS: atom_id res chain seq x y z
N MET A 1 17.95 -9.67 -1.70
CA MET A 1 17.89 -10.16 -3.10
C MET A 1 17.70 -11.67 -3.24
N SER A 2 18.30 -12.51 -2.37
CA SER A 2 18.13 -13.98 -2.43
C SER A 2 16.66 -14.45 -2.41
N ALA A 3 15.80 -13.85 -1.58
CA ALA A 3 14.37 -14.22 -1.53
C ALA A 3 13.64 -14.04 -2.87
N ILE A 4 13.89 -12.94 -3.59
CA ILE A 4 13.27 -12.66 -4.90
C ILE A 4 13.67 -13.73 -5.92
N LEU A 5 14.94 -14.14 -5.92
CA LEU A 5 15.43 -15.19 -6.81
C LEU A 5 14.69 -16.51 -6.58
N HIS A 6 14.48 -16.89 -5.32
CA HIS A 6 13.73 -18.11 -4.95
C HIS A 6 12.23 -18.01 -5.27
N MET A 7 11.65 -16.81 -5.35
CA MET A 7 10.25 -16.61 -5.69
C MET A 7 9.95 -16.77 -7.18
N ILE A 8 10.92 -16.51 -8.06
CA ILE A 8 10.73 -16.55 -9.52
C ILE A 8 10.14 -17.88 -10.00
N PRO A 9 10.66 -19.07 -9.60
CA PRO A 9 10.07 -20.35 -9.98
C PRO A 9 8.61 -20.50 -9.52
N TRP A 10 8.26 -20.01 -8.34
CA TRP A 10 6.89 -20.05 -7.84
C TRP A 10 5.96 -19.15 -8.65
N CYS A 11 6.42 -17.99 -9.12
CA CYS A 11 5.63 -17.15 -10.02
C CYS A 11 5.28 -17.89 -11.33
N PHE A 12 6.18 -18.74 -11.83
CA PHE A 12 5.88 -19.64 -12.94
C PHE A 12 4.91 -20.74 -12.54
N ALA A 13 5.15 -21.42 -11.41
CA ALA A 13 4.32 -22.55 -10.96
C ALA A 13 2.85 -22.18 -10.65
N TYR A 14 2.59 -20.93 -10.24
CA TYR A 14 1.26 -20.43 -9.89
C TYR A 14 0.64 -19.52 -10.96
N ASP A 15 1.08 -19.64 -12.22
CA ASP A 15 0.56 -18.87 -13.38
C ASP A 15 0.54 -17.35 -13.17
N LYS A 16 1.49 -16.82 -12.39
CA LYS A 16 1.69 -15.37 -12.23
C LYS A 16 2.55 -14.84 -13.37
N THR A 17 2.08 -15.01 -14.60
CA THR A 17 2.83 -14.78 -15.85
C THR A 17 3.47 -13.39 -15.96
N ASN A 18 2.77 -12.32 -15.54
CA ASN A 18 3.34 -10.96 -15.50
C ASN A 18 4.55 -10.91 -14.55
N TYR A 19 4.40 -11.43 -13.33
CA TYR A 19 5.48 -11.46 -12.35
C TYR A 19 6.63 -12.35 -12.82
N ALA A 20 6.33 -13.55 -13.33
CA ALA A 20 7.31 -14.48 -13.86
C ALA A 20 8.15 -13.88 -15.01
N ARG A 21 7.52 -13.05 -15.86
CA ARG A 21 8.19 -12.34 -16.95
C ARG A 21 9.10 -11.21 -16.47
N TYR A 22 8.62 -10.38 -15.55
CA TYR A 22 9.32 -9.14 -15.18
C TYR A 22 10.29 -9.31 -14.00
N LEU A 23 10.01 -10.20 -13.03
CA LEU A 23 10.87 -10.40 -11.86
C LEU A 23 12.31 -10.77 -12.19
N PRO A 24 12.61 -11.66 -13.17
CA PRO A 24 14.00 -11.95 -13.54
C PRO A 24 14.74 -10.71 -14.09
N VAL A 25 14.04 -9.87 -14.86
CA VAL A 25 14.59 -8.62 -15.40
C VAL A 25 14.90 -7.64 -14.28
N TYR A 26 13.94 -7.41 -13.37
CA TYR A 26 14.14 -6.58 -12.19
C TYR A 26 15.25 -7.12 -11.30
N TYR A 27 15.32 -8.45 -11.10
CA TYR A 27 16.37 -9.07 -10.32
C TYR A 27 17.76 -8.75 -10.90
N ARG A 28 17.92 -8.88 -12.22
CA ARG A 28 19.18 -8.55 -12.89
C ARG A 28 19.54 -7.07 -12.75
N ILE A 29 18.58 -6.17 -12.95
CA ILE A 29 18.79 -4.72 -12.82
C ILE A 29 19.22 -4.40 -11.39
N MET A 30 18.46 -4.87 -10.40
CA MET A 30 18.71 -4.61 -8.98
C MET A 30 20.04 -5.24 -8.50
N SER A 31 20.44 -6.38 -9.06
CA SER A 31 21.72 -7.02 -8.73
C SER A 31 22.94 -6.27 -9.26
N ASN A 32 22.77 -5.43 -10.28
CA ASN A 32 23.83 -4.59 -10.85
C ASN A 32 23.61 -3.10 -10.56
N PHE A 33 22.68 -2.78 -9.66
CA PHE A 33 22.21 -1.42 -9.46
C PHE A 33 23.30 -0.48 -8.97
N GLU A 34 24.11 -0.93 -8.00
CA GLU A 34 25.27 -0.20 -7.48
C GLU A 34 26.27 0.15 -8.59
N THR A 35 26.57 -0.78 -9.48
CA THR A 35 27.52 -0.57 -10.58
C THR A 35 26.96 0.27 -11.73
N THR A 36 25.66 0.16 -12.00
CA THR A 36 25.03 0.84 -13.15
C THR A 36 24.56 2.25 -12.82
N HIS A 37 24.18 2.51 -11.57
CA HIS A 37 23.62 3.78 -11.10
C HIS A 37 24.08 4.09 -9.65
N PRO A 38 25.39 4.33 -9.40
CA PRO A 38 25.96 4.44 -8.06
C PRO A 38 25.37 5.58 -7.23
N ASP A 39 25.05 6.73 -7.85
CA ASP A 39 24.46 7.87 -7.14
C ASP A 39 23.05 7.56 -6.64
N VAL A 40 22.25 6.90 -7.49
CA VAL A 40 20.88 6.49 -7.16
C VAL A 40 20.90 5.38 -6.12
N PHE A 41 21.85 4.45 -6.21
CA PHE A 41 22.07 3.44 -5.19
C PHE A 41 22.45 4.06 -3.85
N THR A 42 23.33 5.06 -3.84
CA THR A 42 23.71 5.79 -2.63
C THR A 42 22.49 6.49 -2.01
N TYR A 43 21.69 7.16 -2.82
CA TYR A 43 20.43 7.77 -2.37
C TYR A 43 19.45 6.73 -1.83
N PHE A 44 19.35 5.56 -2.46
CA PHE A 44 18.53 4.45 -2.00
C PHE A 44 18.97 3.89 -0.66
N MET A 45 20.27 3.64 -0.49
CA MET A 45 20.83 3.15 0.78
C MET A 45 20.69 4.18 1.91
N ASN A 46 20.65 5.47 1.57
CA ASN A 46 20.33 6.56 2.48
C ASN A 46 18.82 6.78 2.67
N ILE A 47 17.98 5.77 2.36
CA ILE A 47 16.54 5.74 2.64
C ILE A 47 15.77 6.85 1.84
N GLY A 48 16.37 7.35 0.76
CA GLY A 48 15.87 8.47 -0.03
C GLY A 48 14.55 8.20 -0.78
N PHE A 49 14.19 6.93 -1.01
CA PHE A 49 12.92 6.55 -1.67
C PHE A 49 11.76 6.29 -0.70
N SER A 50 11.88 6.75 0.54
CA SER A 50 10.81 6.69 1.52
C SER A 50 10.52 8.07 2.09
N VAL A 51 9.29 8.25 2.53
CA VAL A 51 8.76 9.50 3.06
C VAL A 51 8.02 9.23 4.36
N GLN A 52 7.93 10.22 5.23
CA GLN A 52 7.31 10.13 6.54
C GLN A 52 6.35 11.30 6.72
N LEU A 53 5.10 11.01 7.06
CA LEU A 53 4.06 12.05 7.19
C LEU A 53 4.16 12.83 8.51
N GLY A 54 4.48 12.14 9.62
CA GLY A 54 4.54 12.75 10.95
C GLY A 54 5.96 12.77 11.51
N SER A 55 6.34 13.81 12.25
CA SER A 55 7.69 13.95 12.82
C SER A 55 8.00 13.00 13.99
N HIS A 56 6.99 12.36 14.58
CA HIS A 56 7.12 11.63 15.86
C HIS A 56 7.18 10.10 15.74
N ASN A 57 7.04 9.52 14.55
CA ASN A 57 7.11 8.06 14.37
C ASN A 57 8.37 7.63 13.60
N PRO A 58 9.43 7.17 14.28
CA PRO A 58 10.68 6.75 13.62
C PRO A 58 10.51 5.52 12.71
N PHE A 59 9.44 4.75 12.87
CA PHE A 59 9.10 3.61 12.01
C PHE A 59 8.00 3.93 11.00
N GLY A 60 7.63 5.21 10.84
CA GLY A 60 6.53 5.66 9.99
C GLY A 60 6.92 5.93 8.53
N ARG A 61 8.15 5.61 8.12
CA ARG A 61 8.59 5.79 6.73
C ARG A 61 7.96 4.75 5.83
N ILE A 62 7.29 5.22 4.78
CA ILE A 62 6.65 4.37 3.77
C ILE A 62 7.17 4.72 2.37
N PRO A 63 7.08 3.80 1.40
CA PRO A 63 7.39 4.11 0.01
C PRO A 63 6.57 5.30 -0.50
N VAL A 64 7.17 6.13 -1.36
CA VAL A 64 6.54 7.34 -1.92
C VAL A 64 5.19 7.05 -2.57
N ASP A 65 5.07 5.94 -3.31
CA ASP A 65 3.82 5.54 -3.95
C ASP A 65 2.68 5.34 -2.94
N GLN A 66 2.95 4.60 -1.85
CA GLN A 66 2.00 4.39 -0.77
C GLN A 66 1.64 5.71 -0.06
N MET A 67 2.60 6.62 0.07
CA MET A 67 2.34 7.93 0.65
C MET A 67 1.38 8.77 -0.19
N ILE A 68 1.55 8.76 -1.51
CA ILE A 68 0.66 9.45 -2.44
C ILE A 68 -0.76 8.85 -2.34
N GLU A 69 -0.84 7.52 -2.22
CA GLU A 69 -2.09 6.80 -1.98
C GLU A 69 -2.83 7.25 -0.72
N GLU A 70 -2.11 7.36 0.41
CA GLU A 70 -2.69 7.74 1.70
C GLU A 70 -2.98 9.24 1.87
N THR A 71 -2.47 10.10 0.97
CA THR A 71 -2.62 11.56 1.04
C THR A 71 -3.42 12.13 -0.13
N VAL A 72 -2.73 12.48 -1.22
CA VAL A 72 -3.31 13.20 -2.36
C VAL A 72 -4.40 12.38 -3.03
N ASN A 73 -4.16 11.08 -3.21
CA ASN A 73 -5.10 10.18 -3.86
C ASN A 73 -6.32 9.91 -2.98
N LYS A 74 -6.16 9.88 -1.66
CA LYS A 74 -7.27 9.68 -0.72
C LYS A 74 -8.35 10.74 -0.84
N ASP A 75 -7.96 12.00 -1.03
CA ASP A 75 -8.91 13.12 -1.18
C ASP A 75 -9.53 13.20 -2.59
N THR A 76 -8.91 12.58 -3.59
CA THR A 76 -9.40 12.55 -4.98
C THR A 76 -10.14 11.28 -5.37
N LYS A 77 -9.90 10.17 -4.66
CA LYS A 77 -10.58 8.89 -4.84
C LYS A 77 -11.92 8.91 -4.13
N THR A 78 -12.97 8.50 -4.83
CA THR A 78 -14.24 8.15 -4.19
C THR A 78 -14.08 6.83 -3.41
N PRO A 79 -15.02 6.47 -2.52
CA PRO A 79 -14.98 5.18 -1.82
C PRO A 79 -14.91 3.96 -2.74
N GLU A 80 -15.33 4.08 -4.00
CA GLU A 80 -15.19 3.03 -5.03
C GLU A 80 -13.83 3.02 -5.75
N GLY A 81 -12.92 3.93 -5.39
CA GLY A 81 -11.64 4.15 -6.07
C GLY A 81 -11.78 4.77 -7.47
N VAL A 82 -10.64 4.99 -8.13
CA VAL A 82 -10.63 5.34 -9.56
C VAL A 82 -10.83 4.06 -10.36
N LYS A 83 -12.04 3.84 -10.89
CA LYS A 83 -12.38 2.63 -11.66
C LYS A 83 -11.74 2.58 -13.05
N LYS A 84 -11.44 3.73 -13.66
CA LYS A 84 -10.85 3.87 -15.01
C LYS A 84 -10.10 5.20 -15.18
N PHE A 85 -9.12 5.23 -16.07
CA PHE A 85 -8.55 6.49 -16.57
C PHE A 85 -9.56 7.21 -17.46
N SER A 86 -9.74 8.50 -17.25
CA SER A 86 -10.59 9.35 -18.09
C SER A 86 -9.71 10.19 -18.99
N LEU A 87 -10.00 10.20 -20.29
CA LEU A 87 -9.36 11.11 -21.25
C LEU A 87 -10.13 12.43 -21.40
N LYS A 88 -11.27 12.60 -20.72
CA LYS A 88 -12.02 13.85 -20.74
C LYS A 88 -11.20 14.92 -20.04
N GLN A 89 -10.80 15.96 -20.77
CA GLN A 89 -9.94 17.03 -20.28
C GLN A 89 -10.42 17.65 -18.96
N GLY A 90 -11.73 17.86 -18.80
CA GLY A 90 -12.32 18.37 -17.56
C GLY A 90 -12.14 17.43 -16.36
N ALA A 91 -12.20 16.11 -16.57
CA ALA A 91 -11.95 15.12 -15.52
C ALA A 91 -10.45 15.00 -15.21
N VAL A 92 -9.59 15.01 -16.22
CA VAL A 92 -8.12 15.00 -16.06
C VAL A 92 -7.68 16.21 -15.22
N SER A 93 -8.15 17.40 -15.60
CA SER A 93 -7.83 18.63 -14.87
C SER A 93 -8.31 18.58 -13.42
N ARG A 94 -9.57 18.19 -13.19
CA ARG A 94 -10.19 18.18 -11.87
C ARG A 94 -9.61 17.14 -10.90
N TYR A 95 -9.30 15.94 -11.38
CA TYR A 95 -8.95 14.80 -10.53
C TYR A 95 -7.47 14.40 -10.54
N TYR A 96 -6.67 14.93 -11.49
CA TYR A 96 -5.25 14.60 -11.58
C TYR A 96 -4.39 15.85 -11.53
N LEU A 97 -4.61 16.82 -12.42
CA LEU A 97 -3.73 18.01 -12.49
C LEU A 97 -3.91 18.95 -11.30
N THR A 98 -5.12 19.07 -10.77
CA THR A 98 -5.42 19.95 -9.62
C THR A 98 -5.57 19.18 -8.31
N ALA A 99 -5.27 17.89 -8.28
CA ALA A 99 -5.48 17.01 -7.12
C ALA A 99 -4.73 17.50 -5.88
N GLU A 100 -3.45 17.82 -6.04
CA GLU A 100 -2.57 18.32 -4.98
C GLU A 100 -3.12 19.63 -4.37
N TYR A 101 -3.42 20.62 -5.21
CA TYR A 101 -3.96 21.89 -4.75
C TYR A 101 -5.27 21.71 -3.99
N ARG A 102 -6.16 20.84 -4.46
CA ARG A 102 -7.45 20.59 -3.82
C ARG A 102 -7.28 19.89 -2.47
N SER A 103 -6.36 18.93 -2.36
CA SER A 103 -6.00 18.30 -1.08
C SER A 103 -5.42 19.35 -0.11
N GLY A 104 -4.53 20.22 -0.58
CA GLY A 104 -3.98 21.33 0.22
C GLY A 104 -5.04 22.32 0.71
N PHE A 105 -5.95 22.75 -0.16
CA PHE A 105 -7.06 23.63 0.24
C PHE A 105 -7.98 22.97 1.27
N LEU A 106 -8.31 21.68 1.09
CA LEU A 106 -9.11 20.94 2.06
C LEU A 106 -8.40 20.80 3.40
N HIS A 107 -7.09 20.59 3.40
CA HIS A 107 -6.27 20.55 4.61
C HIS A 107 -6.34 21.87 5.37
N HIS A 108 -6.03 22.99 4.72
CA HIS A 108 -6.12 24.32 5.33
C HIS A 108 -7.53 24.66 5.80
N PHE A 109 -8.55 24.27 5.04
CA PHE A 109 -9.93 24.48 5.47
C PHE A 109 -10.26 23.71 6.75
N ARG A 110 -9.87 22.44 6.86
CA ARG A 110 -10.06 21.63 8.07
C ARG A 110 -9.29 22.19 9.27
N GLU A 111 -8.11 22.74 9.03
CA GLU A 111 -7.30 23.41 10.05
C GLU A 111 -8.02 24.67 10.57
N MET A 112 -8.49 25.53 9.66
CA MET A 112 -9.25 26.75 10.00
C MET A 112 -10.57 26.45 10.73
N THR A 113 -11.25 25.36 10.38
CA THR A 113 -12.51 24.97 11.05
C THR A 113 -12.31 24.12 12.29
N HIS A 114 -11.07 23.95 12.77
CA HIS A 114 -10.71 23.05 13.87
C HIS A 114 -11.29 21.63 13.74
N SER A 115 -11.49 21.19 12.49
CA SER A 115 -12.03 19.88 12.15
C SER A 115 -10.93 18.86 11.81
N MET A 116 -9.67 19.22 12.05
CA MET A 116 -8.56 18.28 11.97
C MET A 116 -8.71 17.23 13.05
N LYS A 117 -8.80 15.96 12.64
CA LYS A 117 -8.66 14.83 13.57
C LYS A 117 -7.19 14.78 14.01
N LEU A 118 -6.91 15.27 15.20
CA LEU A 118 -5.57 15.31 15.79
C LEU A 118 -5.05 13.90 16.12
N ASP A 119 -5.96 13.00 16.51
CA ASP A 119 -5.62 11.61 16.80
C ASP A 119 -5.93 10.70 15.60
N MET A 120 -4.93 10.52 14.75
CA MET A 120 -4.94 9.47 13.74
C MET A 120 -4.56 8.13 14.38
N HIS A 121 -5.47 7.55 15.17
CA HIS A 121 -5.38 6.12 15.42
C HIS A 121 -5.51 5.40 14.08
N HIS A 122 -4.58 4.48 13.79
CA HIS A 122 -4.58 3.69 12.56
C HIS A 122 -5.99 3.12 12.32
N ALA A 123 -6.47 3.11 11.07
CA ALA A 123 -7.83 2.66 10.77
C ALA A 123 -8.11 1.22 11.27
N GLU A 124 -7.07 0.39 11.31
CA GLU A 124 -7.06 -0.96 11.88
C GLU A 124 -7.27 -1.03 13.39
N LEU A 125 -6.91 0.04 14.12
CA LEU A 125 -7.05 0.12 15.58
C LEU A 125 -8.38 0.74 16.02
N GLN A 126 -9.29 0.96 15.08
CA GLN A 126 -10.62 1.51 15.38
C GLN A 126 -11.52 0.39 15.92
N SER A 127 -12.32 0.68 16.95
CA SER A 127 -13.19 -0.31 17.60
C SER A 127 -14.06 -1.13 16.63
N PRO A 128 -14.67 -0.55 15.57
CA PRO A 128 -15.45 -1.33 14.61
C PRO A 128 -14.62 -2.36 13.84
N ARG A 129 -13.36 -2.04 13.56
CA ARG A 129 -12.44 -2.92 12.82
C ARG A 129 -11.95 -4.06 13.69
N ILE A 130 -11.58 -3.76 14.94
CA ILE A 130 -11.22 -4.75 15.95
C ILE A 130 -12.36 -5.76 16.14
N ALA A 131 -13.60 -5.29 16.37
CA ALA A 131 -14.75 -6.18 16.57
C ALA A 131 -15.02 -7.09 15.36
N LYS A 132 -14.80 -6.59 14.14
CA LYS A 132 -14.93 -7.38 12.92
C LYS A 132 -13.86 -8.46 12.83
N ASP A 133 -12.61 -8.12 13.13
CA ASP A 133 -11.49 -9.07 13.07
C ASP A 133 -11.62 -10.14 14.18
N GLU A 134 -12.06 -9.76 15.38
CA GLU A 134 -12.40 -10.71 16.45
C GLU A 134 -13.50 -11.69 16.03
N ALA A 135 -14.57 -11.20 15.40
CA ALA A 135 -15.64 -12.05 14.87
C ALA A 135 -15.14 -13.01 13.78
N ALA A 136 -14.24 -12.55 12.90
CA ALA A 136 -13.66 -13.39 11.86
C ALA A 136 -12.75 -14.49 12.46
N VAL A 137 -11.91 -14.15 13.44
CA VAL A 137 -11.09 -15.13 14.17
C VAL A 137 -11.98 -16.15 14.87
N ALA A 138 -13.03 -15.70 15.56
CA ALA A 138 -13.98 -16.60 16.21
C ALA A 138 -14.65 -17.56 15.22
N ALA A 139 -14.98 -17.09 14.01
CA ALA A 139 -15.53 -17.95 12.96
C ALA A 139 -14.55 -19.02 12.48
N VAL A 140 -13.26 -18.68 12.31
CA VAL A 140 -12.23 -19.66 11.93
C VAL A 140 -12.05 -20.70 13.05
N VAL A 141 -11.93 -20.27 14.30
CA VAL A 141 -11.79 -21.18 15.46
C VAL A 141 -13.00 -22.11 15.55
N ASN A 142 -14.22 -21.58 15.47
CA ASN A 142 -15.44 -22.38 15.48
C ASN A 142 -15.47 -23.41 14.33
N THR A 143 -15.00 -23.02 13.15
CA THR A 143 -14.90 -23.94 11.99
C THR A 143 -13.92 -25.07 12.25
N LEU A 144 -12.78 -24.79 12.91
CA LEU A 144 -11.78 -25.78 13.26
C LEU A 144 -12.25 -26.71 14.38
N ASP A 145 -12.93 -26.17 15.40
CA ASP A 145 -13.46 -26.96 16.53
C ASP A 145 -14.59 -27.90 16.09
N ASN A 146 -15.40 -27.47 15.13
CA ASN A 146 -16.46 -28.30 14.54
C ASN A 146 -15.97 -29.08 13.30
N TRP A 147 -14.67 -29.04 13.00
CA TRP A 147 -14.11 -29.75 11.87
C TRP A 147 -14.10 -31.24 12.17
N ILE A 148 -15.06 -31.97 11.61
CA ILE A 148 -15.07 -33.42 11.67
C ILE A 148 -13.84 -33.93 10.90
N ASN A 149 -12.97 -34.66 11.59
CA ASN A 149 -11.82 -35.29 10.96
C ASN A 149 -12.33 -36.39 10.00
N PRO A 150 -12.21 -36.22 8.68
CA PRO A 150 -12.75 -37.18 7.71
C PRO A 150 -11.96 -38.51 7.70
N PHE A 151 -10.92 -38.63 8.52
CA PHE A 151 -10.09 -39.82 8.68
C PHE A 151 -10.16 -40.46 10.07
N GLU A 152 -11.04 -39.96 10.96
CA GLU A 152 -11.35 -40.66 12.20
C GLU A 152 -12.11 -41.96 11.88
N LYS A 153 -11.60 -43.09 12.36
CA LYS A 153 -12.26 -44.39 12.23
C LYS A 153 -13.36 -44.51 13.29
N GLU A 154 -14.54 -44.98 12.87
CA GLU A 154 -15.63 -45.44 13.75
C GLU A 154 -15.14 -46.44 14.81
#